data_AF-A0A8B2NJJ1-F1
#
_entry.id   AF-A0A8B2NJJ1-F1
#
_cell.length_a   1.000
_cell.length_b   1.000
_cell.length_c   1.000
_cell.angle_alpha   90.00
_cell.angle_beta   90.00
_cell.angle_gamma   90.00
#
_symmetry.space_group_name_H-M   'P 1'
#
loop_
_entity.id
_entity.type
_entity.pdbx_description
1 polymer ?
#
loop_
_entity_poly.entity_id
_entity_poly.type
_entity_poly.pdbx_seq_one_letter_code
_entity_poly.pdbx_strand_id
1 'polypeptide(L)'
;MGIKLPGQAVPKWHELRDRIGTEKKLTGYDGDPVASAPDTPSGPPRAALRIAPAPEPADTTSKAEKGTEGPSSTTTATVVLKALVRFPEAGQSTLYDEAVAHYGEKRALRMTLRSALAAYDSALRAGAVTEALPAYLSRSDGIRVSRAMSAAGFAKASALFDPLDMMPPATLAGDICRNAIVWFFARK
;
A
#
# COMPACT_ATOMS: atom_id res chain seq x y z
N MET A 1 -26.37 14.35 -45.31
CA MET A 1 -25.15 15.05 -45.75
C MET A 1 -24.03 14.63 -44.80
N GLY A 2 -23.06 13.86 -45.30
CA GLY A 2 -21.91 13.40 -44.53
C GLY A 2 -20.73 14.35 -44.73
N ILE A 3 -20.07 14.75 -43.64
CA ILE A 3 -18.86 15.55 -43.68
C ILE A 3 -17.69 14.58 -43.54
N LYS A 4 -16.97 14.37 -44.65
CA LYS A 4 -15.78 13.51 -44.75
C LYS A 4 -14.57 14.43 -44.64
N LEU A 5 -13.86 14.39 -43.50
CA LEU A 5 -12.58 15.08 -43.34
C LEU A 5 -11.44 14.14 -43.80
N PRO A 6 -10.58 14.56 -44.74
CA PRO A 6 -9.49 13.74 -45.25
C PRO A 6 -8.22 13.87 -44.40
N GLY A 7 -7.54 12.74 -44.18
CA GLY A 7 -6.07 12.69 -44.25
C GLY A 7 -5.24 13.24 -43.09
N GLN A 8 -5.54 12.91 -41.84
CA GLN A 8 -4.49 12.89 -40.80
C GLN A 8 -4.25 11.46 -40.33
N ALA A 9 -3.13 10.88 -40.80
CA ALA A 9 -2.58 9.68 -40.21
C ALA A 9 -2.20 10.00 -38.76
N VAL A 10 -2.90 9.39 -37.81
CA VAL A 10 -2.50 9.39 -36.40
C VAL A 10 -1.23 8.54 -36.31
N PRO A 11 -0.06 9.09 -35.96
CA PRO A 11 1.16 8.29 -35.87
C PRO A 11 1.00 7.25 -34.77
N LYS A 12 1.45 6.02 -35.06
CA LYS A 12 1.44 4.91 -34.11
C LYS A 12 2.35 5.28 -32.93
N TRP A 13 1.91 5.01 -31.71
CA TRP A 13 2.59 5.30 -30.44
C TRP A 13 4.10 4.98 -30.37
N HIS A 14 4.63 4.15 -31.27
CA HIS A 14 6.04 3.76 -31.28
C HIS A 14 6.94 4.84 -31.93
N GLU A 15 6.42 5.69 -32.84
CA GLU A 15 7.21 6.76 -33.47
C GLU A 15 7.42 7.98 -32.57
N LEU A 16 6.61 8.15 -31.52
CA LEU A 16 6.77 9.25 -30.56
C LEU A 16 7.96 9.02 -29.61
N ARG A 17 8.41 7.77 -29.46
CA ARG A 17 9.48 7.38 -28.53
C ARG A 17 10.87 7.69 -29.07
N ASP A 18 11.06 7.59 -30.39
CA ASP A 18 12.36 7.87 -31.02
C ASP A 18 12.69 9.36 -31.10
N ARG A 19 11.68 10.25 -31.12
CA ARG A 19 11.89 11.71 -31.11
C ARG A 19 12.32 12.27 -29.75
N ILE A 20 12.07 11.55 -28.65
CA ILE A 20 12.47 11.99 -27.30
C ILE A 20 13.90 11.53 -26.96
N GLY A 21 14.50 10.64 -27.78
CA GLY A 21 15.84 10.09 -27.56
C GLY A 21 17.01 10.87 -28.18
N THR A 22 16.75 11.95 -28.95
CA THR A 22 17.77 12.56 -29.83
C THR A 22 18.17 14.01 -29.51
N GLU A 23 17.75 14.56 -28.37
CA GLU A 23 18.19 15.91 -27.94
C GLU A 23 18.81 15.88 -26.54
N LYS A 24 20.00 15.29 -26.43
CA LYS A 24 20.96 15.71 -25.39
C LYS A 24 22.38 15.31 -25.74
N LYS A 25 23.02 16.12 -26.58
CA LYS A 25 24.48 16.19 -26.68
C LYS A 25 24.91 17.64 -26.77
N LEU A 26 25.99 17.96 -26.06
CA LEU A 26 26.88 19.14 -26.15
C LEU A 26 26.74 20.22 -25.07
N THR A 27 27.45 19.98 -23.97
CA THR A 27 28.45 20.87 -23.32
C THR A 27 29.18 19.95 -22.34
N GLY A 28 30.45 19.54 -22.49
CA GLY A 28 31.60 20.27 -23.00
C GLY A 28 32.46 20.70 -21.82
N TYR A 29 33.27 19.80 -21.26
CA TYR A 29 34.51 20.17 -20.57
C TYR A 29 35.53 19.04 -20.69
N ASP A 30 36.67 19.44 -21.23
CA ASP A 30 37.85 18.67 -21.64
C ASP A 30 38.87 18.73 -20.49
N GLY A 31 39.58 17.63 -20.21
CA GLY A 31 40.57 17.61 -19.14
C GLY A 31 41.12 16.23 -18.82
N ASP A 32 41.93 15.69 -19.72
CA ASP A 32 42.95 14.64 -19.49
C ASP A 32 44.32 15.25 -19.91
N PRO A 33 45.52 14.73 -19.54
CA PRO A 33 45.81 13.33 -19.18
C PRO A 33 46.93 13.08 -18.12
N VAL A 34 47.23 11.79 -17.91
CA VAL A 34 48.56 11.13 -17.73
C VAL A 34 48.84 10.42 -16.38
N ALA A 35 48.65 9.10 -16.47
CA ALA A 35 49.52 7.96 -16.10
C ALA A 35 50.04 7.76 -14.66
N SER A 36 49.71 6.59 -14.09
CA SER A 36 50.66 5.45 -14.02
C SER A 36 49.96 4.17 -13.50
N ALA A 37 49.97 3.13 -14.32
CA ALA A 37 49.99 1.72 -13.89
C ALA A 37 51.49 1.30 -13.79
N PRO A 38 51.92 0.15 -13.20
CA PRO A 38 51.25 -1.16 -13.03
C PRO A 38 51.36 -1.65 -11.54
N ASP A 39 51.02 -2.84 -11.06
CA ASP A 39 51.02 -4.20 -11.59
C ASP A 39 50.11 -5.10 -10.71
N THR A 40 49.57 -6.15 -11.31
CA THR A 40 48.67 -7.19 -10.74
C THR A 40 49.50 -8.22 -9.92
N PRO A 41 48.94 -9.17 -9.11
CA PRO A 41 47.95 -10.17 -9.58
C PRO A 41 46.96 -10.79 -8.56
N SER A 42 45.97 -11.46 -9.18
CA SER A 42 45.35 -12.72 -8.77
C SER A 42 44.35 -12.76 -7.61
N GLY A 43 43.07 -12.87 -8.00
CA GLY A 43 42.09 -13.71 -7.32
C GLY A 43 40.77 -13.82 -8.09
N PRO A 44 40.42 -15.01 -8.63
CA PRO A 44 39.02 -15.39 -8.80
C PRO A 44 38.75 -16.82 -8.28
N PRO A 45 37.50 -17.32 -8.23
CA PRO A 45 36.20 -16.65 -8.32
C PRO A 45 35.19 -17.07 -7.22
N ARG A 46 34.03 -16.42 -7.30
CA ARG A 46 32.72 -16.72 -6.70
C ARG A 46 32.26 -18.20 -6.72
N ALA A 47 31.50 -18.52 -5.68
CA ALA A 47 30.28 -19.34 -5.63
C ALA A 47 30.35 -20.89 -5.80
N ALA A 48 29.84 -21.58 -4.78
CA ALA A 48 29.10 -22.84 -4.95
C ALA A 48 28.04 -22.99 -3.84
N LEU A 49 26.79 -22.68 -4.19
CA LEU A 49 25.62 -23.23 -3.50
C LEU A 49 25.70 -24.75 -3.56
N ARG A 50 25.63 -25.42 -2.41
CA ARG A 50 25.36 -26.86 -2.36
C ARG A 50 23.89 -27.09 -2.64
N ILE A 51 23.60 -27.60 -3.85
CA ILE A 51 22.32 -28.15 -4.26
C ILE A 51 22.25 -29.58 -3.69
N ALA A 52 21.22 -29.87 -2.89
CA ALA A 52 20.86 -31.24 -2.52
C ALA A 52 19.95 -31.84 -3.62
N PRO A 53 20.11 -33.13 -3.97
CA PRO A 53 19.34 -33.76 -5.04
C PRO A 53 17.87 -34.03 -4.63
N ALA A 54 16.99 -33.84 -5.60
CA ALA A 54 15.56 -34.13 -5.55
C ALA A 54 15.26 -35.63 -5.57
N PRO A 55 14.07 -36.02 -5.10
CA PRO A 55 13.30 -37.08 -5.73
C PRO A 55 11.99 -36.53 -6.32
N GLU A 56 11.77 -36.75 -7.62
CA GLU A 56 10.43 -36.82 -8.23
C GLU A 56 9.75 -38.15 -7.80
N PRO A 57 8.40 -38.23 -7.80
CA PRO A 57 7.74 -38.73 -9.01
C PRO A 57 6.31 -38.19 -9.29
N ALA A 58 5.97 -38.30 -10.58
CA ALA A 58 4.68 -38.74 -11.15
C ALA A 58 3.41 -37.85 -11.07
N ASP A 59 3.11 -37.34 -12.26
CA ASP A 59 1.85 -37.13 -12.98
C ASP A 59 0.53 -37.82 -12.53
N THR A 60 -0.56 -37.21 -13.01
CA THR A 60 -1.95 -37.68 -13.23
C THR A 60 -3.08 -37.48 -12.19
N THR A 61 -4.04 -36.69 -12.66
CA THR A 61 -5.52 -36.84 -12.57
C THR A 61 -6.33 -36.48 -11.32
N SER A 62 -7.23 -35.52 -11.56
CA SER A 62 -8.69 -35.55 -11.32
C SER A 62 -9.26 -35.59 -9.91
N LYS A 63 -9.95 -34.49 -9.61
CA LYS A 63 -11.32 -34.42 -9.07
C LYS A 63 -11.64 -35.30 -7.85
N ALA A 64 -11.67 -34.65 -6.68
CA ALA A 64 -12.52 -35.08 -5.58
C ALA A 64 -13.09 -33.84 -4.87
N GLU A 65 -14.28 -33.44 -5.31
CA GLU A 65 -15.26 -32.85 -4.41
C GLU A 65 -15.51 -33.85 -3.27
N LYS A 66 -15.32 -33.43 -2.02
CA LYS A 66 -16.16 -33.93 -0.94
C LYS A 66 -16.24 -32.91 0.18
N GLY A 67 -17.43 -32.34 0.29
CA GLY A 67 -17.81 -31.44 1.36
C GLY A 67 -17.67 -32.07 2.73
N THR A 68 -17.37 -31.21 3.69
CA THR A 68 -17.82 -31.38 5.06
C THR A 68 -18.57 -30.10 5.39
N GLU A 69 -19.90 -30.15 5.23
CA GLU A 69 -20.80 -29.21 5.88
C GLU A 69 -20.60 -29.35 7.40
N GLY A 70 -19.96 -28.34 7.97
CA GLY A 70 -19.98 -27.97 9.38
C GLY A 70 -20.42 -26.49 9.45
N PRO A 71 -21.05 -26.06 10.55
CA PRO A 71 -22.15 -25.11 10.54
C PRO A 71 -21.78 -23.81 9.83
N SER A 72 -22.71 -23.33 9.00
CA SER A 72 -22.70 -22.03 8.33
C SER A 72 -22.31 -20.90 9.28
N SER A 73 -21.01 -20.69 9.44
CA SER A 73 -20.49 -19.40 9.86
C SER A 73 -20.70 -18.53 8.64
N THR A 74 -21.64 -17.59 8.73
CA THR A 74 -21.75 -16.48 7.79
C THR A 74 -20.35 -15.88 7.64
N THR A 75 -19.63 -16.29 6.60
CA THR A 75 -18.29 -15.76 6.32
C THR A 75 -18.51 -14.33 5.91
N THR A 76 -18.52 -13.44 6.90
CA THR A 76 -18.61 -12.00 6.67
C THR A 76 -17.45 -11.65 5.76
N ALA A 77 -17.76 -11.25 4.53
CA ALA A 77 -16.76 -10.83 3.57
C ALA A 77 -15.86 -9.77 4.23
N THR A 78 -14.54 -9.94 4.10
CA THR A 78 -13.54 -9.02 4.67
C THR A 78 -12.77 -8.34 3.55
N VAL A 79 -12.44 -7.07 3.75
CA VAL A 79 -11.67 -6.22 2.83
C VAL A 79 -10.34 -5.88 3.50
N VAL A 80 -9.24 -5.99 2.76
CA VAL A 80 -7.90 -5.66 3.25
C VAL A 80 -7.55 -4.21 2.88
N LEU A 81 -7.46 -3.35 3.89
CA LEU A 81 -7.02 -1.98 3.79
C LEU A 81 -5.50 -1.91 3.80
N LYS A 82 -4.91 -1.31 2.76
CA LYS A 82 -3.48 -1.03 2.66
C LYS A 82 -3.27 0.47 2.67
N ALA A 83 -2.66 0.99 3.72
CA ALA A 83 -2.57 2.43 3.96
C ALA A 83 -1.20 2.85 4.48
N LEU A 84 -0.84 4.11 4.23
CA LEU A 84 0.21 4.81 4.95
C LEU A 84 -0.46 5.65 6.05
N VAL A 85 -0.20 5.31 7.31
CA VAL A 85 -0.74 6.04 8.46
C VAL A 85 0.37 6.87 9.07
N ARG A 86 0.16 8.19 9.15
CA ARG A 86 1.12 9.14 9.74
C ARG A 86 1.08 9.08 11.26
N PHE A 87 2.21 9.36 11.89
CA PHE A 87 2.24 9.43 13.35
C PHE A 87 1.49 10.67 13.83
N PRO A 88 0.64 10.55 14.88
CA PRO A 88 0.15 11.70 15.61
C PRO A 88 1.31 12.53 16.18
N GLU A 89 1.09 13.84 16.30
CA GLU A 89 1.91 14.69 17.17
C GLU A 89 1.67 14.34 18.65
N ALA A 90 2.65 14.67 19.50
CA ALA A 90 2.54 14.47 20.93
C ALA A 90 1.41 15.34 21.52
N GLY A 91 0.73 14.85 22.55
CA GLY A 91 -0.39 15.54 23.20
C GLY A 91 -1.73 15.38 22.49
N GLN A 92 -1.80 14.64 21.37
CA GLN A 92 -3.08 14.33 20.69
C GLN A 92 -3.89 13.25 21.44
N SER A 93 -3.21 12.35 22.16
CA SER A 93 -3.85 11.33 22.99
C SER A 93 -2.89 10.88 24.07
N THR A 94 -3.32 11.01 25.33
CA THR A 94 -2.57 10.54 26.50
C THR A 94 -2.25 9.05 26.41
N LEU A 95 -3.22 8.23 26.02
CA LEU A 95 -3.06 6.79 25.83
C LEU A 95 -2.02 6.48 24.74
N TYR A 96 -2.05 7.21 23.62
CA TYR A 96 -1.05 7.03 22.57
C TYR A 96 0.35 7.38 23.07
N ASP A 97 0.50 8.51 23.77
CA ASP A 97 1.79 8.98 24.29
C ASP A 97 2.36 8.00 25.34
N GLU A 98 1.52 7.46 26.23
CA GLU A 98 1.91 6.38 27.16
C GLU A 98 2.37 5.13 26.40
N ALA A 99 1.62 4.71 25.38
CA ALA A 99 2.00 3.56 24.57
C ALA A 99 3.30 3.80 23.80
N VAL A 100 3.56 5.02 23.36
CA VAL A 100 4.82 5.43 22.74
C VAL A 100 5.98 5.29 23.74
N ALA A 101 5.80 5.73 24.98
CA ALA A 101 6.83 5.63 26.02
C ALA A 101 7.21 4.18 26.34
N HIS A 102 6.25 3.24 26.33
CA HIS A 102 6.51 1.84 26.67
C HIS A 102 6.95 0.97 25.50
N TYR A 103 6.42 1.21 24.29
CA TYR A 103 6.56 0.28 23.17
C TYR A 103 7.24 0.89 21.93
N GLY A 104 7.45 2.20 21.93
CA GLY A 104 7.91 2.97 20.78
C GLY A 104 6.79 3.26 19.77
N GLU A 105 6.98 4.32 18.97
CA GLU A 105 5.96 4.92 18.12
C GLU A 105 5.32 3.97 17.11
N LYS A 106 6.14 3.18 16.42
CA LYS A 106 5.69 2.22 15.40
C LYS A 106 4.77 1.16 15.99
N ARG A 107 5.10 0.65 17.18
CA ARG A 107 4.34 -0.41 17.85
C ARG A 107 3.08 0.16 18.50
N ALA A 108 3.19 1.31 19.16
CA ALA A 108 2.07 2.06 19.71
C ALA A 108 1.00 2.34 18.65
N LEU A 109 1.40 2.82 17.46
CA LEU A 109 0.47 3.12 16.38
C LEU A 109 -0.19 1.86 15.82
N ARG A 110 0.55 0.76 15.66
CA ARG A 110 -0.01 -0.52 15.20
C ARG A 110 -1.03 -1.10 16.17
N MET A 111 -0.79 -0.95 17.47
CA MET A 111 -1.70 -1.40 18.53
C MET A 111 -2.95 -0.53 18.60
N THR A 112 -2.76 0.79 18.61
CA THR A 112 -3.85 1.77 18.57
C THR A 112 -4.75 1.55 17.37
N LEU A 113 -4.17 1.44 16.17
CA LEU A 113 -4.93 1.21 14.93
C LEU A 113 -5.72 -0.10 14.96
N ARG A 114 -5.18 -1.18 15.56
CA ARG A 114 -5.89 -2.45 15.68
C ARG A 114 -7.17 -2.29 16.50
N SER A 115 -7.08 -1.65 17.66
CA SER A 115 -8.23 -1.41 18.53
C SER A 115 -9.20 -0.40 17.93
N ALA A 116 -8.66 0.68 17.35
CA ALA A 116 -9.43 1.73 16.71
C ALA A 116 -10.27 1.21 15.54
N LEU A 117 -9.70 0.44 14.61
CA LEU A 117 -10.45 -0.10 13.47
C LEU A 117 -11.55 -1.07 13.89
N ALA A 118 -11.30 -1.93 14.88
CA ALA A 118 -12.32 -2.86 15.37
C ALA A 118 -13.51 -2.11 15.99
N ALA A 119 -13.24 -1.10 16.82
CA ALA A 119 -14.27 -0.29 17.43
C ALA A 119 -15.01 0.57 16.40
N TYR A 120 -14.28 1.15 15.44
CA TYR A 120 -14.84 1.96 14.36
C TYR A 120 -15.73 1.14 13.42
N ASP A 121 -15.33 -0.08 13.03
CA ASP A 121 -16.16 -0.99 12.23
C ASP A 121 -17.49 -1.32 12.92
N SER A 122 -17.44 -1.59 14.23
CA SER A 122 -18.67 -1.82 15.02
C SER A 122 -19.58 -0.60 15.06
N ALA A 123 -18.98 0.60 15.17
CA ALA A 123 -19.71 1.86 15.25
C ALA A 123 -20.35 2.27 13.92
N LEU A 124 -19.63 2.08 12.81
CA LEU A 124 -20.19 2.25 11.47
C LEU A 124 -21.40 1.32 11.28
N ARG A 125 -21.28 0.05 11.67
CA ARG A 125 -22.39 -0.91 11.58
C ARG A 125 -23.58 -0.48 12.43
N ALA A 126 -23.35 0.03 13.64
CA ALA A 126 -24.37 0.59 14.51
C ALA A 126 -24.95 1.94 14.05
N GLY A 127 -24.35 2.60 13.05
CA GLY A 127 -24.78 3.94 12.61
C GLY A 127 -24.35 5.08 13.54
N ALA A 128 -23.42 4.83 14.46
CA ALA A 128 -22.90 5.83 15.38
C ALA A 128 -21.86 6.77 14.75
N VAL A 129 -21.38 6.44 13.56
CA VAL A 129 -20.49 7.29 12.75
C VAL A 129 -21.28 7.74 11.53
N THR A 130 -21.64 9.02 11.52
CA THR A 130 -22.45 9.63 10.46
C THR A 130 -21.64 10.60 9.60
N GLU A 131 -20.47 11.03 10.07
CA GLU A 131 -19.63 12.02 9.39
C GLU A 131 -18.14 11.71 9.57
N ALA A 132 -17.33 12.26 8.66
CA ALA A 132 -15.88 12.24 8.76
C ALA A 132 -15.43 13.22 9.85
N LEU A 133 -14.58 12.77 10.77
CA LEU A 133 -14.07 13.63 11.83
C LEU A 133 -12.89 14.46 11.33
N PRO A 134 -12.69 15.67 11.90
CA PRO A 134 -11.50 16.47 11.63
C PRO A 134 -10.27 15.70 12.04
N ALA A 135 -9.24 15.87 11.23
CA ALA A 135 -8.21 14.88 11.17
C ALA A 135 -6.99 15.32 12.02
N TYR A 136 -6.41 14.42 12.81
CA TYR A 136 -5.41 14.79 13.84
C TYR A 136 -4.15 15.46 13.27
N LEU A 137 -3.47 16.27 14.09
CA LEU A 137 -2.16 16.84 13.72
C LEU A 137 -1.14 15.72 13.60
N SER A 138 -0.53 15.62 12.42
CA SER A 138 0.31 14.49 12.05
C SER A 138 1.70 14.94 11.61
N ARG A 139 2.71 14.17 12.00
CA ARG A 139 4.09 14.36 11.53
C ARG A 139 4.24 13.93 10.06
N SER A 140 5.32 14.39 9.42
CA SER A 140 5.71 13.95 8.08
C SER A 140 5.98 12.46 8.01
N ASP A 141 6.27 11.79 9.12
CA ASP A 141 6.64 10.37 9.15
C ASP A 141 5.41 9.47 9.38
N GLY A 142 5.52 8.21 8.98
CA GLY A 142 4.43 7.25 9.15
C GLY A 142 4.84 5.81 8.91
N ILE A 143 3.86 4.92 9.02
CA ILE A 143 4.02 3.49 8.79
C ILE A 143 3.04 2.99 7.74
N ARG A 144 3.53 2.08 6.88
CA ARG A 144 2.65 1.28 6.03
C ARG A 144 2.02 0.16 6.85
N VAL A 145 0.72 -0.01 6.68
CA VAL A 145 -0.09 -1.01 7.40
C VAL A 145 -1.00 -1.75 6.44
N SER A 146 -1.28 -3.01 6.78
CA SER A 146 -2.29 -3.84 6.16
C SER A 146 -3.25 -4.33 7.26
N ARG A 147 -4.55 -4.08 7.11
CA ARG A 147 -5.57 -4.41 8.10
C ARG A 147 -6.85 -4.90 7.43
N ALA A 148 -7.47 -5.93 7.98
CA ALA A 148 -8.77 -6.39 7.53
C ALA A 148 -9.88 -5.59 8.22
N MET A 149 -10.94 -5.28 7.47
CA MET A 149 -12.20 -4.71 7.96
C MET A 149 -13.37 -5.47 7.31
N SER A 150 -14.57 -5.39 7.91
CA SER A 150 -15.74 -6.01 7.29
C SER A 150 -16.13 -5.28 6.00
N ALA A 151 -16.65 -6.01 5.01
CA ALA A 151 -17.12 -5.41 3.76
C ALA A 151 -18.28 -4.42 4.00
N ALA A 152 -19.15 -4.71 4.97
CA ALA A 152 -20.25 -3.81 5.36
C ALA A 152 -19.74 -2.51 6.00
N GLY A 153 -18.75 -2.60 6.89
CA GLY A 153 -18.08 -1.42 7.43
C GLY A 153 -17.37 -0.64 6.34
N PHE A 154 -16.77 -1.33 5.36
CA PHE A 154 -16.06 -0.68 4.26
C PHE A 154 -17.01 0.09 3.36
N ALA A 155 -18.13 -0.51 2.95
CA ALA A 155 -19.14 0.16 2.14
C ALA A 155 -19.71 1.41 2.83
N LYS A 156 -19.93 1.35 4.15
CA LYS A 156 -20.36 2.53 4.92
C LYS A 156 -19.28 3.60 4.97
N ALA A 157 -18.02 3.21 5.20
CA ALA A 157 -16.92 4.15 5.24
C ALA A 157 -16.64 4.78 3.86
N SER A 158 -16.68 4.00 2.79
CA SER A 158 -16.49 4.50 1.42
C SER A 158 -17.61 5.46 1.03
N ALA A 159 -18.86 5.19 1.39
CA ALA A 159 -19.95 6.13 1.14
C ALA A 159 -19.78 7.47 1.88
N LEU A 160 -19.09 7.49 3.03
CA LEU A 160 -18.79 8.71 3.79
C LEU A 160 -17.63 9.51 3.18
N PHE A 161 -16.55 8.83 2.80
CA PHE A 161 -15.31 9.48 2.36
C PHE A 161 -15.24 9.70 0.85
N ASP A 162 -15.81 8.78 0.08
CA ASP A 162 -15.73 8.75 -1.38
C ASP A 162 -17.10 8.36 -1.99
N PRO A 163 -18.12 9.22 -1.85
CA PRO A 163 -19.46 8.96 -2.38
C PRO A 163 -19.50 8.85 -3.91
N LEU A 164 -18.46 9.33 -4.61
CA LEU A 164 -18.36 9.33 -6.06
C LEU A 164 -17.43 8.22 -6.60
N ASP A 165 -16.81 7.42 -5.72
CA ASP A 165 -15.84 6.36 -6.08
C ASP A 165 -14.69 6.88 -6.97
N MET A 166 -14.18 8.07 -6.65
CA MET A 166 -13.11 8.74 -7.40
C MET A 166 -11.75 8.70 -6.69
N MET A 167 -11.71 8.32 -5.41
CA MET A 167 -10.48 8.32 -4.64
C MET A 167 -9.64 7.07 -4.94
N PRO A 168 -8.29 7.23 -5.02
CA PRO A 168 -7.41 6.07 -5.08
C PRO A 168 -7.61 5.17 -3.85
N PRO A 169 -7.61 3.82 -4.00
CA PRO A 169 -7.86 2.91 -2.90
C PRO A 169 -6.91 3.09 -1.70
N ALA A 170 -5.66 3.47 -1.95
CA ALA A 170 -4.67 3.72 -0.90
C ALA A 170 -4.98 5.00 -0.10
N THR A 171 -5.51 6.03 -0.75
CA THR A 171 -5.92 7.29 -0.10
C THR A 171 -7.15 7.04 0.76
N LEU A 172 -8.17 6.38 0.19
CA LEU A 172 -9.37 6.00 0.93
C LEU A 172 -9.04 5.14 2.15
N ALA A 173 -8.20 4.11 1.99
CA ALA A 173 -7.76 3.29 3.10
C ALA A 173 -7.01 4.10 4.17
N GLY A 174 -6.22 5.10 3.75
CA GLY A 174 -5.54 6.05 4.64
C GLY A 174 -6.52 6.87 5.47
N ASP A 175 -7.52 7.46 4.82
CA ASP A 175 -8.52 8.31 5.48
C ASP A 175 -9.42 7.51 6.42
N ILE A 176 -9.80 6.28 6.04
CA ILE A 176 -10.53 5.37 6.93
C ILE A 176 -9.69 5.05 8.18
N CYS A 177 -8.41 4.71 8.00
CA CYS A 177 -7.53 4.41 9.14
C CYS A 177 -7.32 5.64 10.04
N ARG A 178 -7.18 6.83 9.44
CA ARG A 178 -7.02 8.09 10.17
C ARG A 178 -8.27 8.42 10.98
N ASN A 179 -9.45 8.32 10.35
CA ASN A 179 -10.72 8.60 11.03
C ASN A 179 -10.98 7.62 12.17
N ALA A 180 -10.65 6.34 11.99
CA ALA A 180 -10.75 5.35 13.06
C ALA A 180 -9.90 5.74 14.28
N ILE A 181 -8.69 6.26 14.06
CA ILE A 181 -7.81 6.73 15.15
C ILE A 181 -8.42 7.96 15.85
N VAL A 182 -8.88 8.97 15.09
CA VAL A 182 -9.51 10.17 15.69
C VAL A 182 -10.72 9.76 16.53
N TRP A 183 -11.57 8.90 15.98
CA TRP A 183 -12.76 8.42 16.67
C TRP A 183 -12.42 7.64 17.94
N PHE A 184 -11.31 6.90 17.93
CA PHE A 184 -10.80 6.19 19.10
C PHE A 184 -10.25 7.16 20.17
N PHE A 185 -9.53 8.20 19.75
CA PHE A 185 -9.02 9.25 20.64
C PHE A 185 -10.14 10.06 21.29
N ALA A 186 -11.22 10.35 20.57
CA ALA A 186 -12.37 11.07 21.11
C ALA A 186 -13.12 10.31 22.23
N ARG A 187 -12.77 9.05 22.50
CA ARG A 187 -13.44 8.15 23.45
C ARG A 187 -12.55 7.69 24.59
N LYS A 188 -11.32 8.19 24.67
CA LYS A 188 -10.30 7.79 25.65
C LYS A 188 -9.69 9.03 26.28
#